data_AF-A0A928KRY3-F1
#
_entry.id   AF-A0A928KRY3-F1
#
_cell.length_a   1.000
_cell.length_b   1.000
_cell.length_c   1.000
_cell.angle_alpha   90.00
_cell.angle_beta   90.00
_cell.angle_gamma   90.00
#
_symmetry.space_group_name_H-M   'P 1'
#
loop_
_entity.id
_entity.type
_entity.pdbx_description
1 polymer ?
#
loop_
_entity_poly.entity_id
_entity_poly.type
_entity_poly.pdbx_seq_one_letter_code
_entity_poly.pdbx_strand_id
1 'polypeptide(L)'
;MKKIKAVALILTAVMLVTMLCSCSVSDLLSKDEKTPEAVTVKTDLKDAVFTFTYKELKETLTAEKVAAIFEEFDELNDDVTIDMSYNDIVNRFEGGEDDEDFKKMMALCTGEELAQLTDNSAEVLEYVVNALNGAKAKKPVVEYSEGFWTDKGSIIFTQNGEESDSRIKQAAKYFEYFVTKGAGDFLSDSENGKSGKTEQGADLTDIMYLYGEEAACRLTMDDVESVISSLAYDKEAYKEHYTDENGREKTRDAVAITGITRIVKIKLKNTDEAVLKAFSVRDKSVVLDEMKKASDYISVDDYNIAFDGCTITLTFNAVTDNILTAEYDRNMDITTEVTGVGSLEHLGTQNLSFKCTDRVNYHFGWAEEAK
;
A
#
# COMPACT_ATOMS: atom_id res chain seq x y z
N MET A 1 1.13 35.72 -27.21
CA MET A 1 2.40 36.11 -26.56
C MET A 1 2.74 35.05 -25.54
N LYS A 2 3.75 34.21 -25.84
CA LYS A 2 4.27 33.19 -24.93
C LYS A 2 5.05 33.90 -23.83
N LYS A 3 4.57 33.84 -22.58
CA LYS A 3 5.36 34.31 -21.43
C LYS A 3 6.27 33.17 -21.00
N ILE A 4 7.56 33.42 -21.19
CA ILE A 4 8.69 32.64 -20.69
C ILE A 4 8.59 32.67 -19.15
N LYS A 5 8.42 31.50 -18.52
CA LYS A 5 8.57 31.34 -17.06
C LYS A 5 10.06 31.45 -16.75
N ALA A 6 10.44 32.49 -16.02
CA ALA A 6 11.80 32.68 -15.52
C ALA A 6 11.84 32.32 -14.03
N VAL A 7 12.55 31.23 -13.73
CA VAL A 7 13.39 30.94 -12.56
C VAL A 7 12.91 31.43 -11.18
N ALA A 8 12.50 30.46 -10.35
CA ALA A 8 12.94 30.34 -8.96
C ALA A 8 13.25 28.85 -8.72
N LEU A 9 14.54 28.53 -8.78
CA LEU A 9 15.09 27.19 -8.70
C LEU A 9 15.54 26.97 -7.24
N ILE A 10 14.69 26.34 -6.43
CA ILE A 10 15.04 25.87 -5.08
C ILE A 10 14.38 24.49 -4.87
N LEU A 11 14.83 23.49 -5.64
CA LEU A 11 15.04 22.12 -5.16
C LEU A 11 15.87 21.28 -6.14
N THR A 12 16.82 21.91 -6.84
CA THR A 12 17.82 21.21 -7.66
C THR A 12 19.18 21.31 -6.98
N ALA A 13 19.31 20.79 -5.75
CA ALA A 13 20.59 20.65 -5.07
C ALA A 13 20.52 19.66 -3.88
N VAL A 14 20.28 18.37 -4.14
CA VAL A 14 20.72 17.30 -3.21
C VAL A 14 21.63 16.27 -3.91
N MET A 15 21.87 16.35 -5.23
CA MET A 15 22.66 15.34 -5.94
C MET A 15 24.18 15.57 -6.10
N LEU A 16 24.81 16.59 -5.52
CA LEU A 16 26.27 16.76 -5.75
C LEU A 16 27.02 17.54 -4.66
N VAL A 17 27.25 16.97 -3.46
CA VAL A 17 28.50 17.13 -2.67
C VAL A 17 28.62 15.97 -1.67
N THR A 18 29.15 14.82 -2.08
CA THR A 18 29.74 13.83 -1.14
C THR A 18 31.10 13.37 -1.63
N MET A 19 31.98 14.31 -1.98
CA MET A 19 33.42 14.06 -1.99
C MET A 19 34.12 15.36 -1.59
N LEU A 20 34.54 15.46 -0.32
CA LEU A 20 35.88 15.86 0.15
C LEU A 20 35.89 16.31 1.63
N CYS A 21 36.90 15.80 2.36
CA CYS A 21 37.47 16.29 3.62
C CYS A 21 36.71 15.94 4.93
N SER A 22 37.11 14.88 5.64
CA SER A 22 38.25 14.76 6.57
C SER A 22 37.87 15.13 8.00
N CYS A 23 37.86 14.12 8.88
CA CYS A 23 37.76 14.29 10.32
C CYS A 23 38.76 15.37 10.81
N SER A 24 38.26 16.47 11.36
CA SER A 24 39.07 17.37 12.17
C SER A 24 38.77 17.15 13.64
N VAL A 25 39.84 17.22 14.45
CA VAL A 25 39.89 17.01 15.91
C VAL A 25 39.01 18.01 16.70
N SER A 26 38.29 18.90 16.02
CA SER A 26 37.32 19.85 16.58
C SER A 26 36.05 19.19 17.14
N ASP A 27 35.63 18.03 16.61
CA ASP A 27 34.38 17.35 17.02
C ASP A 27 34.44 16.75 18.44
N LEU A 28 35.60 16.80 19.10
CA LEU A 28 35.82 16.22 20.43
C LEU A 28 35.62 17.22 21.59
N LEU A 29 35.44 18.51 21.31
CA LEU A 29 35.43 19.56 22.35
C LEU A 29 34.18 20.44 22.38
N SER A 30 33.29 20.34 21.40
CA SER A 30 32.01 21.02 21.42
C SER A 30 30.91 20.07 21.92
N LYS A 31 30.13 20.52 22.89
CA LYS A 31 28.81 19.93 23.18
C LYS A 31 27.86 20.32 22.05
N ASP A 32 28.15 19.89 20.83
CA ASP A 32 27.31 20.22 19.68
C ASP A 32 26.05 19.36 19.71
N GLU A 33 24.91 20.00 19.54
CA GLU A 33 23.70 19.34 19.07
C GLU A 33 24.09 18.56 17.80
N LYS A 34 24.05 17.24 17.89
CA LYS A 34 24.51 16.35 16.82
C LYS A 34 23.67 16.65 15.59
N THR A 35 24.30 17.18 14.54
CA THR A 35 23.65 17.36 13.24
C THR A 35 23.09 16.01 12.77
N PRO A 36 21.80 15.93 12.39
CA PRO A 36 21.23 14.66 11.94
C PRO A 36 21.96 14.16 10.69
N GLU A 37 22.12 12.85 10.56
CA GLU A 37 22.73 12.23 9.38
C GLU A 37 21.72 12.18 8.25
N ALA A 38 21.97 12.95 7.18
CA ALA A 38 21.09 12.97 6.03
C ALA A 38 21.26 11.71 5.17
N VAL A 39 20.15 11.14 4.71
CA VAL A 39 20.13 9.93 3.87
C VAL A 39 19.68 10.25 2.44
N THR A 40 19.95 9.32 1.51
CA THR A 40 19.53 9.42 0.10
C THR A 40 18.94 8.11 -0.38
N VAL A 41 18.14 8.17 -1.44
CA VAL A 41 17.60 6.97 -2.08
C VAL A 41 18.72 6.16 -2.72
N LYS A 42 18.68 4.84 -2.52
CA LYS A 42 19.67 3.92 -3.08
C LYS A 42 19.42 3.62 -4.56
N THR A 43 18.16 3.38 -4.91
CA THR A 43 17.72 3.18 -6.29
C THR A 43 16.80 4.34 -6.67
N ASP A 44 17.16 5.06 -7.73
CA ASP A 44 16.31 6.11 -8.31
C ASP A 44 15.36 5.49 -9.34
N LEU A 45 14.08 5.39 -8.97
CA LEU A 45 13.01 4.89 -9.85
C LEU A 45 12.26 6.03 -10.54
N LYS A 46 12.71 7.29 -10.43
CA LYS A 46 11.99 8.47 -10.94
C LYS A 46 10.57 8.56 -10.36
N ASP A 47 10.49 8.41 -9.05
CA ASP A 47 9.26 8.53 -8.27
C ASP A 47 8.56 9.88 -8.56
N ALA A 48 7.22 9.87 -8.71
CA ALA A 48 6.47 11.05 -9.14
C ALA A 48 6.44 12.15 -8.06
N VAL A 49 6.68 13.40 -8.48
CA VAL A 49 6.64 14.60 -7.64
C VAL A 49 5.86 15.70 -8.36
N PHE A 50 4.96 16.35 -7.63
CA PHE A 50 4.10 17.41 -8.14
C PHE A 50 4.42 18.73 -7.47
N THR A 51 4.52 19.80 -8.27
CA THR A 51 4.76 21.15 -7.76
C THR A 51 3.46 21.93 -7.79
N PHE A 52 3.06 22.49 -6.65
CA PHE A 52 1.88 23.34 -6.53
C PHE A 52 2.25 24.73 -6.03
N THR A 53 1.59 25.76 -6.53
CA THR A 53 1.70 27.11 -5.96
C THR A 53 0.71 27.32 -4.82
N TYR A 54 1.08 28.19 -3.87
CA TYR A 54 0.18 28.66 -2.81
C TYR A 54 -1.11 29.24 -3.40
N LYS A 55 -1.01 29.95 -4.53
CA LYS A 55 -2.18 30.50 -5.22
C LYS A 55 -3.14 29.43 -5.73
N GLU A 56 -2.65 28.38 -6.36
CA GLU A 56 -3.51 27.31 -6.87
C GLU A 56 -4.21 26.59 -5.71
N LEU A 57 -3.49 26.30 -4.63
CA LEU A 57 -4.04 25.59 -3.48
C LEU A 57 -5.04 26.43 -2.68
N LYS A 58 -4.80 27.73 -2.48
CA LYS A 58 -5.76 28.61 -1.78
C LYS A 58 -7.07 28.82 -2.54
N GLU A 59 -7.07 28.69 -3.87
CA GLU A 59 -8.27 28.79 -4.71
C GLU A 59 -9.04 27.46 -4.77
N THR A 60 -8.42 26.36 -4.33
CA THR A 60 -8.92 24.99 -4.50
C THR A 60 -9.36 24.34 -3.18
N LEU A 61 -8.62 24.60 -2.10
CA LEU A 61 -8.77 23.96 -0.79
C LEU A 61 -9.27 24.96 0.27
N THR A 62 -9.68 24.43 1.43
CA THR A 62 -10.03 25.27 2.59
C THR A 62 -8.78 25.94 3.17
N ALA A 63 -8.95 27.12 3.78
CA ALA A 63 -7.84 27.86 4.39
C ALA A 63 -7.08 27.03 5.44
N GLU A 64 -7.79 26.20 6.21
CA GLU A 64 -7.19 25.29 7.20
C GLU A 64 -6.28 24.25 6.54
N LYS A 65 -6.73 23.61 5.45
CA LYS A 65 -5.94 22.62 4.71
C LYS A 65 -4.70 23.25 4.07
N VAL A 66 -4.85 24.45 3.51
CA VAL A 66 -3.73 25.19 2.91
C VAL A 66 -2.72 25.59 3.98
N ALA A 67 -3.17 26.08 5.14
CA ALA A 67 -2.29 26.42 6.26
C ALA A 67 -1.47 25.21 6.73
N ALA A 68 -2.08 24.01 6.80
CA ALA A 68 -1.37 22.77 7.14
C ALA A 68 -0.41 22.28 6.04
N ILE A 69 -0.62 22.66 4.78
CA ILE A 69 0.33 22.35 3.69
C ILE A 69 1.58 23.23 3.78
N PHE A 70 1.39 24.49 4.13
CA PHE A 70 2.45 25.49 4.15
C PHE A 70 2.90 25.87 5.57
N GLU A 71 2.71 24.99 6.56
CA GLU A 71 3.00 25.31 7.97
C GLU A 71 4.47 25.66 8.23
N GLU A 72 5.38 25.14 7.41
CA GLU A 72 6.82 25.37 7.50
C GLU A 72 7.26 26.72 6.87
N PHE A 73 6.35 27.47 6.25
CA PHE A 73 6.68 28.71 5.53
C PHE A 73 6.37 29.96 6.37
N ASP A 74 7.40 30.73 6.69
CA ASP A 74 7.28 31.97 7.46
C ASP A 74 6.51 33.09 6.71
N GLU A 75 6.68 33.17 5.40
CA GLU A 75 6.03 34.17 4.55
C GLU A 75 5.44 33.52 3.30
N LEU A 76 4.13 33.73 3.08
CA LEU A 76 3.41 33.19 1.94
C LEU A 76 3.03 34.29 0.96
N ASN A 77 3.37 34.05 -0.30
CA ASN A 77 2.89 34.82 -1.44
C ASN A 77 2.41 33.88 -2.55
N ASP A 78 1.73 34.43 -3.54
CA ASP A 78 1.07 33.65 -4.60
C ASP A 78 2.04 32.80 -5.45
N ASP A 79 3.33 33.13 -5.45
CA ASP A 79 4.36 32.45 -6.22
C ASP A 79 5.14 31.40 -5.39
N VAL A 80 4.87 31.27 -4.08
CA VAL A 80 5.49 30.23 -3.25
C VAL A 80 5.02 28.86 -3.73
N THR A 81 5.97 27.95 -3.94
CA THR A 81 5.71 26.58 -4.40
C THR A 81 6.02 25.55 -3.31
N ILE A 82 5.33 24.42 -3.38
CA ILE A 82 5.63 23.22 -2.62
C ILE A 82 5.69 22.02 -3.56
N ASP A 83 6.69 21.17 -3.35
CA ASP A 83 6.83 19.88 -4.02
C ASP A 83 6.25 18.79 -3.11
N MET A 84 5.42 17.92 -3.67
CA MET A 84 4.74 16.86 -2.95
C MET A 84 4.78 15.56 -3.74
N SER A 85 5.12 14.46 -3.08
CA SER A 85 4.99 13.14 -3.69
C SER A 85 3.52 12.74 -3.81
N TYR A 86 3.22 11.73 -4.65
CA TYR A 86 1.86 11.18 -4.73
C TYR A 86 1.29 10.79 -3.35
N ASN A 87 2.07 10.09 -2.53
CA ASN A 87 1.61 9.66 -1.21
C ASN A 87 1.55 10.79 -0.20
N ASP A 88 2.37 11.83 -0.30
CA ASP A 88 2.20 13.04 0.51
C ASP A 88 0.82 13.67 0.28
N ILE A 89 0.33 13.62 -0.97
CA ILE A 89 -1.01 14.13 -1.32
C ILE A 89 -2.08 13.17 -0.81
N VAL A 90 -1.97 11.86 -1.09
CA VAL A 90 -2.96 10.85 -0.67
C VAL A 90 -3.14 10.86 0.86
N ASN A 91 -2.05 10.87 1.62
CA ASN A 91 -2.09 10.77 3.08
C ASN A 91 -2.57 12.06 3.79
N ARG A 92 -2.66 13.18 3.07
CA ARG A 92 -3.19 14.43 3.64
C ARG A 92 -4.71 14.45 3.73
N PHE A 93 -5.40 13.53 3.08
CA PHE A 93 -6.85 13.50 3.02
C PHE A 93 -7.37 12.17 3.57
N GLU A 94 -8.33 12.24 4.50
CA GLU A 94 -8.88 11.05 5.17
C GLU A 94 -9.49 10.04 4.18
N GLY A 95 -10.06 10.51 3.06
CA GLY A 95 -10.59 9.66 1.99
C GLY A 95 -9.55 9.16 0.99
N GLY A 96 -8.27 9.50 1.15
CA GLY A 96 -7.20 9.15 0.22
C GLY A 96 -7.52 9.57 -1.22
N GLU A 97 -7.40 8.61 -2.15
CA GLU A 97 -7.68 8.82 -3.59
C GLU A 97 -9.16 9.15 -3.89
N ASP A 98 -10.08 8.71 -3.03
CA ASP A 98 -11.51 8.93 -3.20
C ASP A 98 -11.98 10.29 -2.64
N ASP A 99 -11.11 11.00 -1.92
CA ASP A 99 -11.41 12.32 -1.35
C ASP A 99 -11.60 13.37 -2.46
N GLU A 100 -12.62 14.21 -2.32
CA GLU A 100 -12.91 15.25 -3.30
C GLU A 100 -11.81 16.32 -3.37
N ASP A 101 -11.14 16.62 -2.26
CA ASP A 101 -10.05 17.59 -2.23
C ASP A 101 -8.76 17.01 -2.82
N PHE A 102 -8.51 15.71 -2.64
CA PHE A 102 -7.48 14.99 -3.40
C PHE A 102 -7.73 15.13 -4.91
N LYS A 103 -8.94 14.79 -5.37
CA LYS A 103 -9.29 14.87 -6.81
C LYS A 103 -9.12 16.28 -7.36
N LYS A 104 -9.52 17.30 -6.59
CA LYS A 104 -9.32 18.71 -6.97
C LYS A 104 -7.84 19.08 -7.07
N MET A 105 -7.00 18.65 -6.11
CA MET A 105 -5.55 18.88 -6.19
C MET A 105 -4.94 18.21 -7.41
N MET A 106 -5.26 16.93 -7.65
CA MET A 106 -4.74 16.22 -8.81
C MET A 106 -5.21 16.83 -10.14
N ALA A 107 -6.39 17.45 -10.17
CA ALA A 107 -6.90 18.17 -11.35
C ALA A 107 -6.13 19.47 -11.67
N LEU A 108 -5.30 19.98 -10.76
CA LEU A 108 -4.39 21.09 -11.04
C LEU A 108 -3.17 20.65 -11.86
N CYS A 109 -2.82 19.37 -11.82
CA CYS A 109 -1.69 18.82 -12.55
C CYS A 109 -2.00 18.74 -14.05
N THR A 110 -1.00 19.06 -14.87
CA THR A 110 -1.05 18.87 -16.31
C THR A 110 -1.00 17.38 -16.68
N GLY A 111 -1.40 17.04 -17.90
CA GLY A 111 -1.31 15.66 -18.38
C GLY A 111 0.13 15.12 -18.43
N GLU A 112 1.13 15.98 -18.60
CA GLU A 112 2.56 15.62 -18.55
C GLU A 112 3.01 15.33 -17.12
N GLU A 113 2.55 16.10 -16.13
CA GLU A 113 2.82 15.82 -14.71
C GLU A 113 2.14 14.52 -14.27
N LEU A 114 0.88 14.29 -14.67
CA LEU A 114 0.18 13.06 -14.35
C LEU A 114 0.78 11.81 -15.01
N ALA A 115 1.41 11.95 -16.18
CA ALA A 115 2.09 10.84 -16.85
C ALA A 115 3.24 10.27 -16.00
N GLN A 116 3.89 11.10 -15.18
CA GLN A 116 4.97 10.68 -14.29
C GLN A 116 4.56 9.56 -13.32
N LEU A 117 3.27 9.43 -13.00
CA LEU A 117 2.76 8.35 -12.13
C LEU A 117 3.00 6.95 -12.71
N THR A 118 3.12 6.86 -14.05
CA THR A 118 3.19 5.57 -14.76
C THR A 118 4.35 5.46 -15.76
N ASP A 119 5.08 6.55 -16.01
CA ASP A 119 6.19 6.55 -16.97
C ASP A 119 7.32 5.57 -16.60
N ASN A 120 7.46 5.27 -15.30
CA ASN A 120 8.44 4.34 -14.75
C ASN A 120 7.85 2.95 -14.42
N SER A 121 6.58 2.66 -14.75
CA SER A 121 5.87 1.46 -14.26
C SER A 121 6.59 0.15 -14.53
N ALA A 122 7.25 0.00 -15.69
CA ALA A 122 7.99 -1.22 -16.03
C ALA A 122 9.22 -1.44 -15.14
N GLU A 123 9.98 -0.38 -14.88
CA GLU A 123 11.18 -0.40 -14.02
C GLU A 123 10.79 -0.63 -12.56
N VAL A 124 9.72 0.02 -12.09
CA VAL A 124 9.15 -0.19 -10.75
C VAL A 124 8.65 -1.63 -10.57
N LEU A 125 7.94 -2.18 -11.56
CA LEU A 125 7.43 -3.54 -11.48
C LEU A 125 8.57 -4.56 -11.42
N GLU A 126 9.61 -4.39 -12.23
CA GLU A 126 10.81 -5.24 -12.18
C GLU A 126 11.50 -5.15 -10.81
N TYR A 127 11.65 -3.94 -10.26
CA TYR A 127 12.17 -3.72 -8.91
C TYR A 127 11.37 -4.49 -7.85
N VAL A 128 10.04 -4.38 -7.87
CA VAL A 128 9.15 -5.08 -6.93
C VAL A 128 9.27 -6.60 -7.06
N VAL A 129 9.19 -7.13 -8.28
CA VAL A 129 9.26 -8.57 -8.53
C VAL A 129 10.60 -9.13 -8.04
N ASN A 130 11.70 -8.43 -8.30
CA ASN A 130 13.02 -8.81 -7.83
C ASN A 130 13.14 -8.77 -6.31
N ALA A 131 12.56 -7.76 -5.65
CA ALA A 131 12.59 -7.65 -4.20
C ALA A 131 11.78 -8.75 -3.50
N LEU A 132 10.56 -9.04 -3.98
CA LEU A 132 9.71 -10.11 -3.43
C LEU A 132 10.35 -11.49 -3.61
N ASN A 133 10.84 -11.80 -4.81
CA ASN A 133 11.53 -13.06 -5.07
C ASN A 133 12.86 -13.13 -4.28
N GLY A 134 13.55 -12.00 -4.16
CA GLY A 134 14.76 -11.87 -3.35
C GLY A 134 14.51 -12.10 -1.86
N ALA A 135 13.34 -11.76 -1.33
CA ALA A 135 12.98 -12.02 0.06
C ALA A 135 12.91 -13.53 0.36
N LYS A 136 12.28 -14.34 -0.51
CA LYS A 136 12.29 -15.81 -0.38
C LYS A 136 13.72 -16.39 -0.37
N ALA A 137 14.62 -15.82 -1.17
CA ALA A 137 16.02 -16.27 -1.22
C ALA A 137 16.85 -15.83 -0.01
N LYS A 138 16.69 -14.59 0.45
CA LYS A 138 17.44 -14.00 1.57
C LYS A 138 16.92 -14.41 2.95
N LYS A 139 15.66 -14.87 3.02
CA LYS A 139 15.01 -15.44 4.20
C LYS A 139 15.08 -14.52 5.44
N PRO A 140 14.58 -13.27 5.36
CA PRO A 140 14.43 -12.43 6.54
C PRO A 140 13.45 -13.05 7.54
N VAL A 141 13.38 -12.49 8.75
CA VAL A 141 12.23 -12.71 9.63
C VAL A 141 10.99 -12.17 8.93
N VAL A 142 9.89 -12.93 8.92
CA VAL A 142 8.62 -12.52 8.33
C VAL A 142 7.54 -12.65 9.40
N GLU A 143 6.95 -11.52 9.76
CA GLU A 143 5.66 -11.48 10.45
C GLU A 143 4.56 -11.43 9.40
N TYR A 144 3.51 -12.22 9.57
CA TYR A 144 2.43 -12.30 8.60
C TYR A 144 1.07 -12.32 9.30
N SER A 145 0.03 -11.92 8.57
CA SER A 145 -1.38 -12.02 8.97
C SER A 145 -2.26 -12.21 7.73
N GLU A 146 -3.34 -12.97 7.83
CA GLU A 146 -4.39 -13.05 6.82
C GLU A 146 -5.72 -12.69 7.47
N GLY A 147 -6.57 -12.00 6.72
CA GLY A 147 -7.91 -11.63 7.15
C GLY A 147 -8.89 -11.74 5.99
N PHE A 148 -10.06 -12.30 6.27
CA PHE A 148 -11.12 -12.48 5.29
C PHE A 148 -12.41 -11.83 5.77
N TRP A 149 -13.09 -11.10 4.88
CA TRP A 149 -14.41 -10.53 5.16
C TRP A 149 -15.28 -10.44 3.90
N THR A 150 -16.58 -10.39 4.12
CA THR A 150 -17.59 -10.13 3.08
C THR A 150 -18.11 -8.71 3.21
N ASP A 151 -18.59 -8.14 2.10
CA ASP A 151 -19.30 -6.87 2.15
C ASP A 151 -20.57 -7.02 2.97
N LYS A 152 -20.76 -6.15 3.96
CA LYS A 152 -21.87 -6.23 4.89
C LYS A 152 -23.21 -6.22 4.15
N GLY A 153 -24.00 -7.27 4.33
CA GLY A 153 -25.33 -7.38 3.73
C GLY A 153 -25.32 -7.69 2.22
N SER A 154 -24.18 -8.08 1.65
CA SER A 154 -24.09 -8.58 0.27
C SER A 154 -24.77 -9.95 0.10
N ILE A 155 -24.89 -10.72 1.19
CA ILE A 155 -25.53 -12.04 1.18
C ILE A 155 -27.01 -11.88 1.49
N ILE A 156 -27.85 -12.17 0.49
CA ILE A 156 -29.30 -12.02 0.57
C ILE A 156 -29.96 -13.32 0.09
N PHE A 157 -30.85 -13.87 0.91
CA PHE A 157 -31.72 -14.99 0.53
C PHE A 157 -33.11 -14.46 0.16
N THR A 158 -33.81 -15.18 -0.73
CA THR A 158 -35.20 -14.86 -1.10
C THR A 158 -36.08 -16.11 -1.02
N GLN A 159 -37.39 -15.94 -0.88
CA GLN A 159 -38.35 -17.03 -1.01
C GLN A 159 -39.37 -16.65 -2.08
N ASN A 160 -39.52 -17.49 -3.12
CA ASN A 160 -40.34 -17.18 -4.31
C ASN A 160 -39.97 -15.85 -5.01
N GLY A 161 -38.71 -15.42 -4.91
CA GLY A 161 -38.23 -14.16 -5.49
C GLY A 161 -38.49 -12.91 -4.64
N GLU A 162 -39.05 -13.05 -3.43
CA GLU A 162 -39.23 -11.94 -2.49
C GLU A 162 -38.34 -12.11 -1.25
N GLU A 163 -37.70 -11.03 -0.81
CA GLU A 163 -37.04 -10.98 0.49
C GLU A 163 -38.13 -10.94 1.58
N SER A 164 -38.29 -12.02 2.34
CA SER A 164 -39.43 -12.19 3.27
C SER A 164 -38.97 -12.33 4.73
N ASP A 165 -39.75 -11.77 5.67
CA ASP A 165 -39.69 -11.95 7.15
C ASP A 165 -38.30 -11.86 7.85
N SER A 166 -38.34 -11.75 9.17
CA SER A 166 -37.22 -11.84 10.11
C SER A 166 -36.37 -13.10 9.96
N ARG A 167 -36.95 -14.23 9.54
CA ARG A 167 -36.27 -15.53 9.43
C ARG A 167 -35.28 -15.63 8.27
N ILE A 168 -35.61 -15.10 7.08
CA ILE A 168 -34.68 -15.10 5.94
C ILE A 168 -33.51 -14.16 6.22
N LYS A 169 -33.77 -13.00 6.84
CA LYS A 169 -32.71 -12.10 7.32
C LYS A 169 -31.80 -12.75 8.35
N GLN A 170 -32.36 -13.61 9.20
CA GLN A 170 -31.58 -14.36 10.17
C GLN A 170 -30.74 -15.46 9.49
N ALA A 171 -31.28 -16.17 8.49
CA ALA A 171 -30.55 -17.15 7.70
C ALA A 171 -29.37 -16.51 6.93
N ALA A 172 -29.59 -15.34 6.31
CA ALA A 172 -28.54 -14.56 5.67
C ALA A 172 -27.38 -14.25 6.62
N LYS A 173 -27.69 -13.77 7.82
CA LYS A 173 -26.68 -13.49 8.87
C LYS A 173 -25.94 -14.75 9.33
N TYR A 174 -26.63 -15.89 9.44
CA TYR A 174 -25.97 -17.14 9.80
C TYR A 174 -25.04 -17.62 8.69
N PHE A 175 -25.46 -17.55 7.42
CA PHE A 175 -24.59 -17.90 6.29
C PHE A 175 -23.37 -16.98 6.21
N GLU A 176 -23.57 -15.65 6.33
CA GLU A 176 -22.49 -14.66 6.38
C GLU A 176 -21.51 -14.95 7.54
N TYR A 177 -22.04 -15.32 8.71
CA TYR A 177 -21.23 -15.75 9.83
C TYR A 177 -20.44 -17.04 9.51
N PHE A 178 -21.03 -18.06 8.89
CA PHE A 178 -20.33 -19.28 8.53
C PHE A 178 -19.26 -19.06 7.45
N VAL A 179 -19.52 -18.20 6.46
CA VAL A 179 -18.54 -17.84 5.44
C VAL A 179 -17.39 -17.05 6.05
N THR A 180 -17.67 -16.10 6.95
CA THR A 180 -16.64 -15.23 7.52
C THR A 180 -15.87 -15.86 8.68
N LYS A 181 -16.54 -16.67 9.52
CA LYS A 181 -15.97 -17.27 10.74
C LYS A 181 -15.75 -18.78 10.66
N GLY A 182 -16.48 -19.48 9.80
CA GLY A 182 -16.17 -20.88 9.50
C GLY A 182 -15.07 -20.93 8.45
N ALA A 183 -15.43 -20.66 7.20
CA ALA A 183 -14.48 -20.64 6.10
C ALA A 183 -13.39 -19.59 6.34
N GLY A 184 -13.70 -18.36 6.72
CA GLY A 184 -12.68 -17.33 6.96
C GLY A 184 -11.69 -17.64 8.10
N ASP A 185 -12.14 -18.23 9.22
CA ASP A 185 -11.20 -18.62 10.29
C ASP A 185 -10.40 -19.88 9.89
N PHE A 186 -10.99 -20.82 9.13
CA PHE A 186 -10.24 -21.92 8.51
C PHE A 186 -9.21 -21.44 7.48
N LEU A 187 -9.57 -20.40 6.72
CA LEU A 187 -8.65 -19.65 5.88
C LEU A 187 -7.58 -18.93 6.72
N SER A 188 -7.65 -18.91 8.06
CA SER A 188 -6.74 -18.16 8.94
C SER A 188 -6.08 -18.98 10.09
N ASP A 189 -6.43 -20.25 10.30
CA ASP A 189 -6.12 -21.05 11.53
C ASP A 189 -4.71 -21.66 11.61
N SER A 190 -4.05 -21.51 12.76
CA SER A 190 -2.71 -21.92 13.23
C SER A 190 -2.07 -23.28 12.81
N GLU A 191 -2.79 -24.36 12.49
CA GLU A 191 -2.18 -25.55 11.82
C GLU A 191 -1.96 -25.30 10.31
N ASN A 192 -2.68 -24.32 9.75
CA ASN A 192 -2.67 -23.79 8.38
C ASN A 192 -2.56 -22.24 8.37
N GLY A 193 -2.03 -21.66 9.46
CA GLY A 193 -2.46 -20.36 9.98
C GLY A 193 -1.64 -19.23 9.47
N LYS A 194 -2.31 -18.16 9.08
CA LYS A 194 -1.63 -17.09 8.38
C LYS A 194 -1.40 -15.85 9.22
N SER A 195 -1.49 -15.95 10.55
CA SER A 195 -0.71 -15.06 11.39
C SER A 195 0.38 -15.79 12.15
N GLY A 196 1.56 -15.19 12.17
CA GLY A 196 2.73 -15.82 12.73
C GLY A 196 3.97 -14.97 12.54
N LYS A 197 5.09 -15.47 13.07
CA LYS A 197 6.40 -14.88 12.92
C LYS A 197 7.41 -15.99 12.69
N THR A 198 8.16 -15.89 11.59
CA THR A 198 9.24 -16.83 11.30
C THR A 198 10.52 -16.45 12.05
N GLU A 199 11.42 -17.41 12.20
CA GLU A 199 12.80 -17.11 12.58
C GLU A 199 13.63 -16.72 11.35
N GLN A 200 14.74 -16.00 11.57
CA GLN A 200 15.68 -15.65 10.50
C GLN A 200 16.19 -16.93 9.81
N GLY A 201 16.17 -16.97 8.47
CA GLY A 201 16.62 -18.12 7.71
C GLY A 201 15.58 -19.23 7.51
N ALA A 202 14.35 -19.06 8.03
CA ALA A 202 13.25 -19.98 7.79
C ALA A 202 12.91 -20.11 6.29
N ASP A 203 12.39 -21.25 5.90
CA ASP A 203 11.82 -21.42 4.56
C ASP A 203 10.52 -20.61 4.45
N LEU A 204 10.44 -19.79 3.40
CA LEU A 204 9.31 -18.90 3.14
C LEU A 204 8.39 -19.41 2.02
N THR A 205 8.66 -20.60 1.48
CA THR A 205 7.94 -21.21 0.35
C THR A 205 6.44 -21.34 0.61
N ASP A 206 6.05 -21.72 1.83
CA ASP A 206 4.64 -21.87 2.24
C ASP A 206 4.13 -20.69 3.08
N ILE A 207 4.95 -19.65 3.24
CA ILE A 207 4.61 -18.44 4.02
C ILE A 207 4.24 -17.29 3.11
N MET A 208 5.06 -17.00 2.09
CA MET A 208 4.82 -15.92 1.14
C MET A 208 4.03 -16.43 -0.06
N TYR A 209 3.21 -15.57 -0.64
CA TYR A 209 2.37 -15.90 -1.80
C TYR A 209 3.14 -16.48 -2.99
N LEU A 210 2.38 -17.18 -3.84
CA LEU A 210 2.80 -18.34 -4.62
C LEU A 210 3.31 -19.47 -3.69
N TYR A 211 2.40 -19.94 -2.83
CA TYR A 211 2.67 -21.04 -1.89
C TYR A 211 3.13 -22.30 -2.63
N GLY A 212 4.10 -23.00 -2.05
CA GLY A 212 4.73 -24.17 -2.67
C GLY A 212 5.70 -23.84 -3.82
N GLU A 213 5.83 -22.57 -4.21
CA GLU A 213 6.74 -22.13 -5.27
C GLU A 213 7.97 -21.40 -4.74
N GLU A 214 9.09 -21.51 -5.46
CA GLU A 214 10.31 -20.74 -5.19
C GLU A 214 10.11 -19.24 -5.46
N ALA A 215 9.25 -18.88 -6.42
CA ALA A 215 8.91 -17.48 -6.72
C ALA A 215 7.88 -16.97 -5.72
N ALA A 216 7.92 -15.68 -5.39
CA ALA A 216 6.88 -14.97 -4.65
C ALA A 216 5.97 -14.14 -5.57
N CYS A 217 6.47 -13.76 -6.75
CA CYS A 217 5.75 -12.95 -7.72
C CYS A 217 6.29 -13.18 -9.14
N ARG A 218 5.38 -13.29 -10.11
CA ARG A 218 5.68 -13.51 -11.53
C ARG A 218 5.05 -12.45 -12.45
N LEU A 219 4.63 -11.33 -11.88
CA LEU A 219 3.95 -10.27 -12.62
C LEU A 219 4.86 -9.69 -13.71
N THR A 220 4.21 -9.32 -14.80
CA THR A 220 4.77 -8.55 -15.91
C THR A 220 3.83 -7.38 -16.23
N MET A 221 4.25 -6.45 -17.09
CA MET A 221 3.39 -5.34 -17.48
C MET A 221 2.09 -5.77 -18.17
N ASP A 222 2.05 -7.00 -18.72
CA ASP A 222 0.83 -7.55 -19.30
C ASP A 222 -0.23 -7.91 -18.25
N ASP A 223 0.15 -7.99 -16.97
CA ASP A 223 -0.72 -8.45 -15.87
C ASP A 223 -1.31 -7.30 -15.05
N VAL A 224 -0.80 -6.08 -15.21
CA VAL A 224 -1.14 -4.92 -14.37
C VAL A 224 -2.00 -3.90 -15.10
N GLU A 225 -2.91 -3.26 -14.37
CA GLU A 225 -3.63 -2.06 -14.82
C GLU A 225 -2.81 -0.79 -14.55
N SER A 226 -2.16 -0.72 -13.38
CA SER A 226 -1.30 0.39 -13.01
C SER A 226 -0.23 -0.03 -12.00
N VAL A 227 0.90 0.68 -12.03
CA VAL A 227 1.99 0.58 -11.06
C VAL A 227 2.43 2.00 -10.74
N ILE A 228 2.22 2.43 -9.50
CA ILE A 228 2.55 3.77 -9.00
C ILE A 228 3.57 3.63 -7.89
N SER A 229 4.67 4.38 -7.97
CA SER A 229 5.69 4.47 -6.93
C SER A 229 5.84 5.90 -6.46
N SER A 230 5.98 6.09 -5.15
CA SER A 230 6.32 7.40 -4.58
C SER A 230 7.08 7.28 -3.26
N LEU A 231 7.69 8.38 -2.84
CA LEU A 231 8.54 8.47 -1.66
C LEU A 231 7.83 9.24 -0.54
N ALA A 232 8.03 8.76 0.69
CA ALA A 232 7.72 9.47 1.92
C ALA A 232 9.05 9.73 2.67
N TYR A 233 9.16 10.89 3.30
CA TYR A 233 10.40 11.35 3.92
C TYR A 233 10.22 11.60 5.41
N ASP A 234 11.10 11.01 6.22
CA ASP A 234 11.26 11.38 7.62
C ASP A 234 12.19 12.59 7.70
N LYS A 235 11.74 13.63 8.40
CA LYS A 235 12.40 14.92 8.49
C LYS A 235 12.74 15.25 9.94
N GLU A 236 13.96 15.70 10.18
CA GLU A 236 14.40 16.20 11.49
C GLU A 236 14.85 17.65 11.37
N ALA A 237 14.20 18.54 12.13
CA ALA A 237 14.57 19.94 12.24
C ALA A 237 15.81 20.09 13.14
N TYR A 238 16.78 20.88 12.72
CA TYR A 238 17.99 21.17 13.48
C TYR A 238 18.45 22.61 13.25
N LYS A 239 19.33 23.10 14.14
CA LYS A 239 20.00 24.39 13.96
C LYS A 239 21.28 24.19 13.18
N GLU A 240 21.32 24.67 11.94
CA GLU A 240 22.54 24.67 11.14
C GLU A 240 23.39 25.89 11.49
N HIS A 241 24.64 25.64 11.91
CA HIS A 241 25.64 26.67 12.13
C HIS A 241 26.36 26.97 10.81
N TYR A 242 26.36 28.23 10.39
CA TYR A 242 27.08 28.69 9.20
C TYR A 242 27.82 30.00 9.47
N THR A 243 28.83 30.28 8.66
CA THR A 243 29.53 31.57 8.69
C THR A 243 28.99 32.46 7.57
N ASP A 244 28.55 33.67 7.90
CA ASP A 244 28.08 34.62 6.90
C ASP A 244 29.24 35.21 6.07
N GLU A 245 28.90 35.94 5.01
CA GLU A 245 29.86 36.62 4.12
C GLU A 245 30.80 37.60 4.85
N ASN A 246 30.48 38.00 6.08
CA ASN A 246 31.27 38.90 6.92
C ASN A 246 32.10 38.14 7.98
N GLY A 247 32.16 36.81 7.91
CA GLY A 247 32.93 35.99 8.83
C GLY A 247 32.26 35.81 10.21
N ARG A 248 30.96 36.09 10.35
CA ARG A 248 30.24 35.94 11.61
C ARG A 248 29.53 34.60 11.66
N GLU A 249 29.64 33.90 12.78
CA GLU A 249 28.85 32.70 13.04
C GLU A 249 27.37 33.06 13.20
N LYS A 250 26.54 32.29 12.53
CA LYS A 250 25.09 32.39 12.49
C LYS A 250 24.48 31.00 12.61
N THR A 251 23.24 30.96 13.06
CA THR A 251 22.41 29.76 13.01
C THR A 251 21.19 30.03 12.17
N ARG A 252 20.72 29.01 11.46
CA ARG A 252 19.41 29.00 10.80
C ARG A 252 18.69 27.69 11.09
N ASP A 253 17.37 27.73 11.04
CA ASP A 253 16.56 26.52 11.00
C ASP A 253 16.83 25.77 9.70
N ALA A 254 17.10 24.48 9.82
CA ALA A 254 17.35 23.57 8.72
C ALA A 254 16.62 22.25 8.97
N VAL A 255 16.38 21.50 7.90
CA VAL A 255 15.70 20.20 7.96
C VAL A 255 16.58 19.17 7.26
N ALA A 256 16.89 18.09 7.96
CA ALA A 256 17.58 16.94 7.41
C ALA A 256 16.57 15.83 7.08
N ILE A 257 16.76 15.15 5.94
CA ILE A 257 16.03 13.92 5.63
C ILE A 257 16.75 12.77 6.31
N THR A 258 16.13 12.17 7.32
CA THR A 258 16.75 11.13 8.17
C THR A 258 16.24 9.72 7.83
N GLY A 259 15.16 9.62 7.06
CA GLY A 259 14.59 8.36 6.59
C GLY A 259 13.83 8.57 5.29
N ILE A 260 13.81 7.53 4.45
CA ILE A 260 13.06 7.55 3.18
C ILE A 260 12.37 6.21 3.01
N THR A 261 11.04 6.24 2.90
CA THR A 261 10.21 5.08 2.62
C THR A 261 9.67 5.19 1.20
N ARG A 262 9.92 4.18 0.37
CA ARG A 262 9.24 4.05 -0.93
C ARG A 262 7.98 3.21 -0.75
N ILE A 263 6.89 3.66 -1.35
CA ILE A 263 5.62 2.96 -1.33
C ILE A 263 5.22 2.72 -2.78
N VAL A 264 4.94 1.45 -3.11
CA VAL A 264 4.52 1.03 -4.44
C VAL A 264 3.12 0.44 -4.35
N LYS A 265 2.20 0.94 -5.19
CA LYS A 265 0.84 0.40 -5.33
C LYS A 265 0.69 -0.19 -6.73
N ILE A 266 0.32 -1.46 -6.79
CA ILE A 266 0.06 -2.21 -8.01
C ILE A 266 -1.42 -2.56 -8.05
N LYS A 267 -2.09 -2.23 -9.15
CA LYS A 267 -3.44 -2.71 -9.45
C LYS A 267 -3.36 -3.75 -10.55
N LEU A 268 -3.91 -4.94 -10.31
CA LEU A 268 -3.91 -6.03 -11.29
C LEU A 268 -5.10 -5.93 -12.23
N LYS A 269 -4.95 -6.52 -13.42
CA LYS A 269 -6.09 -6.80 -14.30
C LYS A 269 -6.99 -7.85 -13.66
N ASN A 270 -8.29 -7.71 -13.89
CA ASN A 270 -9.33 -8.62 -13.40
C ASN A 270 -9.39 -9.94 -14.19
N THR A 271 -8.24 -10.63 -14.36
CA THR A 271 -8.18 -11.96 -15.00
C THR A 271 -7.43 -12.94 -14.12
N ASP A 272 -7.79 -14.23 -14.22
CA ASP A 272 -7.15 -15.30 -13.48
C ASP A 272 -5.64 -15.36 -13.79
N GLU A 273 -5.25 -15.19 -15.06
CA GLU A 273 -3.85 -15.25 -15.48
C GLU A 273 -2.99 -14.16 -14.83
N ALA A 274 -3.56 -12.97 -14.61
CA ALA A 274 -2.87 -11.87 -13.96
C ALA A 274 -2.80 -12.07 -12.45
N VAL A 275 -3.93 -12.40 -11.81
CA VAL A 275 -4.04 -12.51 -10.36
C VAL A 275 -3.23 -13.69 -9.83
N LEU A 276 -3.31 -14.85 -10.48
CA LEU A 276 -2.62 -16.07 -10.02
C LEU A 276 -1.09 -16.03 -10.18
N LYS A 277 -0.53 -14.96 -10.78
CA LYS A 277 0.92 -14.71 -10.82
C LYS A 277 1.47 -14.00 -9.59
N ALA A 278 0.59 -13.50 -8.70
CA ALA A 278 1.00 -12.83 -7.45
C ALA A 278 0.23 -13.31 -6.22
N PHE A 279 -0.90 -13.98 -6.41
CA PHE A 279 -1.76 -14.47 -5.35
C PHE A 279 -1.86 -15.99 -5.40
N SER A 280 -1.90 -16.63 -4.23
CA SER A 280 -2.30 -18.04 -4.14
C SER A 280 -3.76 -18.14 -3.74
N VAL A 281 -4.50 -19.00 -4.42
CA VAL A 281 -5.87 -19.35 -4.07
C VAL A 281 -5.85 -20.74 -3.43
N ARG A 282 -6.62 -20.92 -2.35
CA ARG A 282 -6.74 -22.23 -1.71
C ARG A 282 -7.46 -23.22 -2.62
N ASP A 283 -7.17 -24.51 -2.43
CA ASP A 283 -7.87 -25.56 -3.16
C ASP A 283 -9.37 -25.50 -2.85
N LYS A 284 -10.17 -25.42 -3.92
CA LYS A 284 -11.63 -25.35 -3.88
C LYS A 284 -12.24 -26.50 -3.08
N SER A 285 -11.71 -27.71 -3.21
CA SER A 285 -12.22 -28.90 -2.52
C SER A 285 -12.07 -28.79 -1.00
N VAL A 286 -10.99 -28.16 -0.55
CA VAL A 286 -10.71 -27.93 0.87
C VAL A 286 -11.69 -26.91 1.44
N VAL A 287 -11.96 -25.82 0.71
CA VAL A 287 -12.96 -24.82 1.10
C VAL A 287 -14.37 -25.43 1.17
N LEU A 288 -14.74 -26.24 0.17
CA LEU A 288 -16.04 -26.93 0.16
C LEU A 288 -16.17 -27.95 1.28
N ASP A 289 -15.09 -28.65 1.65
CA ASP A 289 -15.11 -29.57 2.79
C ASP A 289 -15.33 -28.85 4.12
N GLU A 290 -14.71 -27.68 4.30
CA GLU A 290 -14.93 -26.83 5.47
C GLU A 290 -16.39 -26.35 5.56
N MET A 291 -17.00 -25.99 4.42
CA MET A 291 -18.41 -25.60 4.37
C MET A 291 -19.37 -26.72 4.81
N LYS A 292 -18.95 -28.01 4.78
CA LYS A 292 -19.77 -29.12 5.30
C LYS A 292 -19.99 -29.04 6.81
N LYS A 293 -19.23 -28.25 7.56
CA LYS A 293 -19.54 -27.99 8.98
C LYS A 293 -20.92 -27.33 9.17
N ALA A 294 -21.45 -26.70 8.12
CA ALA A 294 -22.78 -26.12 8.11
C ALA A 294 -23.85 -27.03 7.47
N SER A 295 -23.55 -28.32 7.20
CA SER A 295 -24.43 -29.25 6.47
C SER A 295 -25.78 -29.52 7.14
N ASP A 296 -25.93 -29.19 8.42
CA ASP A 296 -27.21 -29.29 9.13
C ASP A 296 -28.20 -28.17 8.76
N TYR A 297 -27.71 -27.11 8.11
CA TYR A 297 -28.49 -25.91 7.77
C TYR A 297 -28.42 -25.54 6.28
N ILE A 298 -27.28 -25.74 5.64
CA ILE A 298 -27.03 -25.37 4.24
C ILE A 298 -26.15 -26.40 3.54
N SER A 299 -26.35 -26.58 2.25
CA SER A 299 -25.47 -27.35 1.38
C SER A 299 -24.97 -26.44 0.25
N VAL A 300 -23.66 -26.52 0.01
CA VAL A 300 -22.94 -25.81 -1.05
C VAL A 300 -22.08 -26.85 -1.76
N ASP A 301 -22.39 -27.10 -3.03
CA ASP A 301 -21.70 -28.14 -3.81
C ASP A 301 -20.60 -27.57 -4.70
N ASP A 302 -20.73 -26.30 -5.11
CA ASP A 302 -19.78 -25.64 -5.99
C ASP A 302 -19.87 -24.11 -5.90
N TYR A 303 -18.78 -23.40 -6.20
CA TYR A 303 -18.75 -21.94 -6.29
C TYR A 303 -17.77 -21.45 -7.37
N ASN A 304 -17.99 -20.28 -7.94
CA ASN A 304 -17.04 -19.64 -8.85
C ASN A 304 -16.48 -18.37 -8.22
N ILE A 305 -15.24 -18.05 -8.57
CA ILE A 305 -14.56 -16.81 -8.19
C ILE A 305 -14.38 -15.99 -9.46
N ALA A 306 -14.72 -14.71 -9.39
CA ALA A 306 -14.23 -13.70 -10.32
C ALA A 306 -13.43 -12.68 -9.53
N PHE A 307 -12.28 -12.25 -10.05
CA PHE A 307 -11.46 -11.23 -9.38
C PHE A 307 -11.90 -9.83 -9.79
N ASP A 308 -11.94 -8.91 -8.83
CA ASP A 308 -12.35 -7.52 -9.08
C ASP A 308 -11.51 -6.52 -8.29
N GLY A 309 -10.56 -5.84 -8.95
CA GLY A 309 -9.77 -4.78 -8.34
C GLY A 309 -8.76 -5.29 -7.31
N CYS A 310 -8.07 -6.40 -7.60
CA CYS A 310 -7.00 -6.90 -6.73
C CYS A 310 -5.81 -5.91 -6.71
N THR A 311 -5.28 -5.64 -5.52
CA THR A 311 -4.17 -4.69 -5.32
C THR A 311 -3.04 -5.27 -4.48
N ILE A 312 -1.83 -4.79 -4.73
CA ILE A 312 -0.64 -5.07 -3.91
C ILE A 312 -0.03 -3.73 -3.51
N THR A 313 0.13 -3.51 -2.21
CA THR A 313 0.78 -2.33 -1.65
C THR A 313 2.06 -2.76 -0.94
N LEU A 314 3.21 -2.25 -1.38
CA LEU A 314 4.50 -2.58 -0.81
C LEU A 314 5.16 -1.33 -0.24
N THR A 315 5.87 -1.49 0.86
CA THR A 315 6.75 -0.45 1.38
C THR A 315 8.18 -0.93 1.43
N PHE A 316 9.13 -0.03 1.17
CA PHE A 316 10.55 -0.30 1.15
C PHE A 316 11.28 0.77 1.93
N ASN A 317 12.33 0.37 2.63
CA ASN A 317 13.36 1.29 3.07
C ASN A 317 14.14 1.73 1.83
N ALA A 318 13.89 2.95 1.35
CA ALA A 318 14.47 3.42 0.09
C ALA A 318 15.99 3.72 0.22
N VAL A 319 16.52 3.73 1.44
CA VAL A 319 17.97 3.88 1.72
C VAL A 319 18.70 2.54 1.55
N THR A 320 18.03 1.41 1.82
CA THR A 320 18.64 0.07 1.77
C THR A 320 18.12 -0.82 0.63
N ASP A 321 16.99 -0.45 0.03
CA ASP A 321 16.15 -1.27 -0.87
C ASP A 321 15.59 -2.54 -0.23
N ASN A 322 15.55 -2.61 1.10
CA ASN A 322 14.88 -3.69 1.79
C ASN A 322 13.36 -3.45 1.76
N ILE A 323 12.61 -4.46 1.35
CA ILE A 323 11.15 -4.47 1.50
C ILE A 323 10.81 -4.50 2.98
N LEU A 324 9.93 -3.61 3.44
CA LEU A 324 9.50 -3.51 4.83
C LEU A 324 8.14 -4.17 5.03
N THR A 325 7.20 -3.94 4.11
CA THR A 325 5.89 -4.58 4.12
C THR A 325 5.40 -4.94 2.72
N ALA A 326 4.51 -5.93 2.66
CA ALA A 326 3.69 -6.22 1.49
C ALA A 326 2.27 -6.56 1.95
N GLU A 327 1.30 -5.76 1.53
CA GLU A 327 -0.14 -5.99 1.70
C GLU A 327 -0.73 -6.42 0.36
N TYR A 328 -1.50 -7.50 0.38
CA TYR A 328 -2.16 -8.09 -0.78
C TYR A 328 -3.65 -8.10 -0.53
N ASP A 329 -4.42 -7.36 -1.33
CA ASP A 329 -5.89 -7.39 -1.30
C ASP A 329 -6.41 -8.18 -2.48
N ARG A 330 -6.88 -9.41 -2.20
CA ARG A 330 -7.54 -10.26 -3.19
C ARG A 330 -9.05 -10.05 -3.09
N ASN A 331 -9.52 -9.10 -3.87
CA ASN A 331 -10.94 -8.78 -4.00
C ASN A 331 -11.62 -9.74 -4.99
N MET A 332 -12.75 -10.32 -4.57
CA MET A 332 -13.41 -11.43 -5.24
C MET A 332 -14.93 -11.24 -5.25
N ASP A 333 -15.55 -11.57 -6.38
CA ASP A 333 -16.98 -11.82 -6.51
C ASP A 333 -17.22 -13.33 -6.52
N ILE A 334 -17.90 -13.83 -5.50
CA ILE A 334 -18.23 -15.25 -5.36
C ILE A 334 -19.64 -15.48 -5.86
N THR A 335 -19.82 -16.48 -6.73
CA THR A 335 -21.14 -16.97 -7.15
C THR A 335 -21.30 -18.44 -6.80
N THR A 336 -22.45 -18.82 -6.24
CA THR A 336 -22.68 -20.19 -5.77
C THR A 336 -24.18 -20.51 -5.77
N GLU A 337 -24.50 -21.80 -5.85
CA GLU A 337 -25.83 -22.30 -5.54
C GLU A 337 -25.83 -22.83 -4.09
N VAL A 338 -26.84 -22.45 -3.30
CA VAL A 338 -26.99 -22.87 -1.90
C VAL A 338 -28.35 -23.48 -1.71
N THR A 339 -28.40 -24.70 -1.17
CA THR A 339 -29.65 -25.37 -0.82
C THR A 339 -29.84 -25.35 0.69
N GLY A 340 -30.96 -24.76 1.15
CA GLY A 340 -31.35 -24.81 2.56
C GLY A 340 -31.73 -26.23 2.97
N VAL A 341 -31.26 -26.67 4.14
CA VAL A 341 -31.56 -27.99 4.72
C VAL A 341 -31.95 -27.86 6.19
N GLY A 342 -32.51 -28.93 6.78
CA GLY A 342 -32.99 -28.93 8.16
C GLY A 342 -33.99 -27.79 8.42
N SER A 343 -33.66 -26.90 9.36
CA SER A 343 -34.52 -25.75 9.71
C SER A 343 -34.67 -24.73 8.58
N LEU A 344 -33.82 -24.78 7.55
CA LEU A 344 -33.81 -23.88 6.40
C LEU A 344 -34.34 -24.52 5.11
N GLU A 345 -34.91 -25.73 5.13
CA GLU A 345 -35.47 -26.40 3.94
C GLU A 345 -36.47 -25.53 3.14
N HIS A 346 -37.22 -24.69 3.85
CA HIS A 346 -38.22 -23.79 3.25
C HIS A 346 -37.63 -22.72 2.31
N LEU A 347 -36.31 -22.47 2.38
CA LEU A 347 -35.60 -21.60 1.44
C LEU A 347 -35.43 -22.26 0.06
N GLY A 348 -35.43 -23.60 0.01
CA GLY A 348 -35.09 -24.34 -1.20
C GLY A 348 -33.68 -24.01 -1.69
N THR A 349 -33.51 -24.09 -3.01
CA THR A 349 -32.26 -23.79 -3.70
C THR A 349 -32.22 -22.33 -4.13
N GLN A 350 -31.11 -21.65 -3.84
CA GLN A 350 -30.92 -20.21 -4.02
C GLN A 350 -29.60 -19.94 -4.74
N ASN A 351 -29.64 -19.07 -5.75
CA ASN A 351 -28.42 -18.55 -6.37
C ASN A 351 -27.94 -17.35 -5.55
N LEU A 352 -26.72 -17.42 -5.05
CA LEU A 352 -26.09 -16.35 -4.28
C LEU A 352 -24.91 -15.77 -5.05
N SER A 353 -24.77 -14.45 -4.95
CA SER A 353 -23.60 -13.71 -5.39
C SER A 353 -23.23 -12.72 -4.30
N PHE A 354 -21.97 -12.69 -3.90
CA PHE A 354 -21.49 -11.73 -2.89
C PHE A 354 -20.03 -11.37 -3.11
N LYS A 355 -19.67 -10.16 -2.66
CA LYS A 355 -18.30 -9.65 -2.70
C LYS A 355 -17.58 -10.04 -1.41
N CYS A 356 -16.31 -10.41 -1.54
CA CYS A 356 -15.43 -10.63 -0.41
C CYS A 356 -14.00 -10.18 -0.71
N THR A 357 -13.25 -9.94 0.35
CA THR A 357 -11.83 -9.60 0.30
C THR A 357 -11.07 -10.55 1.19
N ASP A 358 -9.98 -11.09 0.65
CA ASP A 358 -8.93 -11.75 1.41
C ASP A 358 -7.69 -10.87 1.40
N ARG A 359 -7.25 -10.45 2.59
CA ARG A 359 -6.06 -9.62 2.78
C ARG A 359 -4.95 -10.40 3.43
N VAL A 360 -3.78 -10.40 2.83
CA VAL A 360 -2.55 -10.89 3.48
C VAL A 360 -1.55 -9.77 3.66
N ASN A 361 -1.04 -9.64 4.88
CA ASN A 361 0.03 -8.71 5.22
C ASN A 361 1.30 -9.47 5.56
N TYR A 362 2.43 -8.97 5.07
CA TYR A 362 3.77 -9.37 5.46
C TYR A 362 4.52 -8.17 6.00
N HIS A 363 5.27 -8.36 7.08
CA HIS A 363 6.27 -7.43 7.60
C HIS A 363 7.62 -8.14 7.68
N PHE A 364 8.65 -7.53 7.09
CA PHE A 364 9.96 -8.14 6.92
C PHE A 364 10.96 -7.51 7.89
N GLY A 365 11.56 -8.33 8.75
CA GLY A 365 12.62 -7.94 9.67
C GLY A 365 13.99 -8.31 9.11
N TRP A 366 14.78 -7.31 8.72
CA TRP A 366 16.13 -7.50 8.17
C TRP A 366 17.21 -7.34 9.25
N ALA A 367 18.15 -8.29 9.31
CA ALA A 367 19.26 -8.24 10.26
C ALA A 367 20.18 -7.01 10.09
N GLU A 368 20.17 -6.37 8.91
CA GLU A 368 20.98 -5.18 8.61
C GLU A 368 20.37 -3.87 9.15
N GLU A 369 19.09 -3.87 9.55
CA GLU A 369 18.39 -2.68 10.08
C GLU A 369 18.50 -2.55 11.62
N ALA A 370 19.11 -3.54 12.29
CA ALA A 370 19.29 -3.57 13.74
C ALA A 370 20.63 -3.00 14.23
N LYS A 371 21.30 -2.14 13.44
CA LYS A 371 22.65 -1.61 13.75
C LYS A 371 22.71 -0.10 13.87
#